data_AF-A0A1G5ERE8-F1
#
_entry.id   AF-A0A1G5ERE8-F1
#
_cell.length_a   1.000
_cell.length_b   1.000
_cell.length_c   1.000
_cell.angle_alpha   90.00
_cell.angle_beta   90.00
_cell.angle_gamma   90.00
#
_symmetry.space_group_name_H-M   'P 1'
#
loop_
_entity.id
_entity.type
_entity.pdbx_description
1 polymer ?
#
loop_
_entity_poly.entity_id
_entity_poly.type
_entity_poly.pdbx_seq_one_letter_code
_entity_poly.pdbx_strand_id
1 'polypeptide(L)'
;MEWYDDRNKLAEAVQFVMKFSCCFGWTAFASDKTPCCNYKEEDRNIPQGLKDAIKEYIGSLTTEEHSDLMREMALLLGEKFYIREATVVKVLSRILADGDVRENKGMLILSLMTQVNKRMELLEALRAS
;
A
#
# COMPACT_ATOMS: atom_id res chain seq x y z
N MET A 1 22.37 7.42 -3.95
CA MET A 1 21.96 6.31 -3.06
C MET A 1 20.53 6.60 -2.74
N GLU A 2 19.66 5.78 -3.30
CA GLU A 2 18.22 5.91 -3.13
C GLU A 2 17.85 5.50 -1.70
N TRP A 3 16.76 6.05 -1.17
CA TRP A 3 16.38 5.79 0.23
C TRP A 3 16.03 4.32 0.48
N TYR A 4 15.56 3.61 -0.55
CA TYR A 4 15.21 2.19 -0.51
C TYR A 4 16.42 1.25 -0.67
N ASP A 5 17.62 1.78 -0.93
CA ASP A 5 18.86 1.00 -0.88
C ASP A 5 19.22 0.62 0.59
N ASP A 6 18.70 1.38 1.55
CA ASP A 6 18.79 1.06 2.99
C ASP A 6 17.62 0.15 3.40
N ARG A 7 17.96 -1.12 3.69
CA ARG A 7 16.97 -2.15 4.06
C ARG A 7 16.14 -1.78 5.29
N ASN A 8 16.71 -1.08 6.27
CA ASN A 8 15.95 -0.67 7.46
C ASN A 8 14.92 0.39 7.10
N LYS A 9 15.31 1.38 6.28
CA LYS A 9 14.38 2.40 5.79
C LYS A 9 13.27 1.80 4.95
N LEU A 10 13.59 0.87 4.06
CA LEU A 10 12.58 0.18 3.26
C LEU A 10 11.61 -0.62 4.14
N ALA A 11 12.13 -1.39 5.11
CA ALA A 11 11.30 -2.17 6.03
C ALA A 11 10.34 -1.27 6.83
N GLU A 12 10.84 -0.17 7.38
CA GLU A 12 10.03 0.79 8.12
C GLU A 12 8.97 1.47 7.23
N ALA A 13 9.30 1.80 5.97
CA ALA A 13 8.34 2.35 5.02
C ALA A 13 7.24 1.33 4.67
N VAL A 14 7.58 0.06 4.45
CA VAL A 14 6.59 -1.01 4.21
C VAL A 14 5.70 -1.19 5.44
N GLN A 15 6.27 -1.30 6.63
CA GLN A 15 5.48 -1.39 7.88
C GLN A 15 4.57 -0.18 8.07
N PHE A 16 5.04 1.01 7.70
CA PHE A 16 4.22 2.21 7.72
C PHE A 16 3.02 2.10 6.76
N VAL A 17 3.23 1.62 5.53
CA VAL A 17 2.15 1.36 4.57
C VAL A 17 1.14 0.37 5.13
N MET A 18 1.60 -0.71 5.76
CA MET A 18 0.73 -1.72 6.34
C MET A 18 -0.14 -1.15 7.48
N LYS A 19 0.48 -0.38 8.38
CA LYS A 19 -0.21 0.27 9.51
C LYS A 19 -1.23 1.31 9.08
N PHE A 20 -1.01 1.97 7.95
CA PHE A 20 -1.84 3.05 7.41
C PHE A 20 -2.50 2.68 6.08
N SER A 21 -2.71 1.39 5.86
CA SER A 21 -3.30 0.80 4.65
C SER A 21 -4.65 1.42 4.26
N CYS A 22 -5.49 1.77 5.23
CA CYS A 22 -6.79 2.41 4.98
C CYS A 22 -6.67 3.84 4.43
N CYS A 23 -5.53 4.50 4.62
CA CYS A 23 -5.30 5.92 4.33
C CYS A 23 -4.90 6.17 2.88
N PHE A 24 -4.24 5.20 2.25
CA PHE A 24 -3.67 5.35 0.92
C PHE A 24 -4.70 5.36 -0.21
N GLY A 25 -6.01 5.29 0.12
CA GLY A 25 -7.09 5.41 -0.84
C GLY A 25 -7.15 4.20 -1.79
N TRP A 26 -8.35 3.85 -2.19
CA TRP A 26 -8.60 2.69 -3.07
C TRP A 26 -8.08 2.91 -4.51
N THR A 27 -7.41 4.02 -4.77
CA THR A 27 -6.85 4.40 -6.07
C THR A 27 -5.52 3.69 -6.38
N ALA A 28 -4.78 3.14 -5.42
CA ALA A 28 -3.51 2.45 -5.72
C ALA A 28 -3.67 1.07 -6.42
N PHE A 29 -4.91 0.56 -6.53
CA PHE A 29 -5.15 -0.86 -6.79
C PHE A 29 -5.94 -1.12 -8.08
N ALA A 30 -5.34 -0.83 -9.23
CA ALA A 30 -5.73 -1.54 -10.45
C ALA A 30 -5.10 -2.92 -10.46
N SER A 31 -5.92 -3.94 -10.24
CA SER A 31 -5.68 -5.25 -10.85
C SER A 31 -6.40 -5.28 -12.20
N ASP A 32 -5.96 -6.15 -13.10
CA ASP A 32 -6.60 -6.37 -14.40
C ASP A 32 -8.07 -6.84 -14.25
N LYS A 33 -8.46 -7.26 -13.03
CA LYS A 33 -9.82 -7.66 -12.64
C LYS A 33 -10.64 -6.51 -12.01
N THR A 34 -10.03 -5.36 -11.76
CA THR A 34 -10.67 -4.16 -11.21
C THR A 34 -10.55 -3.03 -12.25
N PRO A 35 -11.41 -3.02 -13.29
CA PRO A 35 -11.21 -2.24 -14.52
C PRO A 35 -11.44 -0.73 -14.36
N CYS A 36 -11.67 -0.22 -13.15
CA CYS A 36 -11.95 1.20 -12.93
C CYS A 36 -10.75 2.11 -13.23
N CYS A 37 -9.52 1.59 -13.19
CA CYS A 37 -8.30 2.34 -13.51
C CYS A 37 -7.29 1.42 -14.23
N ASN A 38 -6.68 1.84 -15.35
CA ASN A 38 -5.60 1.11 -16.02
C ASN A 38 -4.28 1.83 -15.79
N TYR A 39 -3.54 1.46 -14.74
CA TYR A 39 -2.27 2.13 -14.37
C TYR A 39 -1.03 1.62 -15.13
N LYS A 40 -1.20 1.06 -16.33
CA LYS A 40 -0.08 0.49 -17.09
C LYS A 40 0.96 1.53 -17.48
N GLU A 41 0.57 2.79 -17.67
CA GLU A 41 1.51 3.86 -18.04
C GLU A 41 2.29 4.34 -16.82
N GLU A 42 1.62 4.49 -15.68
CA GLU A 42 2.19 4.85 -14.39
C GLU A 42 3.14 3.75 -13.89
N ASP A 43 2.79 2.48 -14.07
CA ASP A 43 3.61 1.32 -13.70
C ASP A 43 4.96 1.26 -14.44
N ARG A 44 5.04 1.83 -15.65
CA ARG A 44 6.28 1.87 -16.47
C ARG A 44 7.32 2.80 -15.86
N ASN A 45 6.88 3.83 -15.13
CA ASN A 45 7.78 4.82 -14.54
C ASN A 45 8.32 4.42 -13.17
N ILE A 46 7.75 3.37 -12.56
CA ILE A 46 8.21 2.86 -11.26
C ILE A 46 9.64 2.29 -11.41
N PRO A 47 10.62 2.79 -10.64
CA PRO A 47 12.01 2.35 -10.71
C PRO A 47 12.16 0.84 -10.54
N GLN A 48 12.96 0.20 -11.41
CA GLN A 48 13.22 -1.24 -11.32
C GLN A 48 13.96 -1.59 -10.03
N GLY A 49 14.89 -0.73 -9.58
CA GLY A 49 15.61 -0.89 -8.31
C GLY A 49 14.68 -0.95 -7.09
N LEU A 50 13.60 -0.15 -7.07
CA LEU A 50 12.59 -0.22 -6.01
C LEU A 50 11.85 -1.56 -6.03
N LYS A 51 11.45 -2.05 -7.21
CA LYS A 51 10.77 -3.34 -7.36
C LYS A 51 11.66 -4.49 -6.86
N ASP A 52 12.95 -4.43 -7.16
CA ASP A 52 13.89 -5.48 -6.80
C ASP A 52 14.26 -5.40 -5.31
N ALA A 53 14.42 -4.20 -4.74
CA ALA A 53 14.60 -4.01 -3.30
C ALA A 53 13.41 -4.54 -2.49
N ILE A 54 12.18 -4.30 -2.97
CA ILE A 54 10.96 -4.84 -2.32
C ILE A 54 10.94 -6.38 -2.40
N LYS A 55 11.29 -6.97 -3.54
CA LYS A 55 11.38 -8.45 -3.66
C LYS A 55 12.42 -9.02 -2.71
N GLU A 56 13.60 -8.41 -2.64
CA GLU A 56 14.66 -8.85 -1.74
C GLU A 56 14.22 -8.72 -0.28
N TYR A 57 13.56 -7.62 0.08
CA TYR A 57 12.95 -7.46 1.40
C TYR A 57 11.96 -8.57 1.71
N ILE A 58 11.00 -8.85 0.81
CA ILE A 58 10.00 -9.92 1.01
C ILE A 58 10.68 -11.29 1.15
N GLY A 59 11.66 -11.59 0.29
CA GLY A 59 12.43 -12.84 0.33
C GLY A 59 13.30 -13.00 1.57
N SER A 60 13.53 -11.91 2.29
CA SER A 60 14.31 -11.88 3.52
C SER A 60 13.48 -12.03 4.80
N LEU A 61 12.14 -12.02 4.69
CA LEU A 61 11.23 -12.19 5.80
C LEU A 61 11.21 -13.64 6.27
N THR A 62 10.95 -13.85 7.57
CA THR A 62 10.62 -15.17 8.10
C THR A 62 9.28 -15.67 7.52
N THR A 63 9.03 -16.97 7.59
CA THR A 63 7.77 -17.57 7.13
C THR A 63 6.54 -16.92 7.78
N GLU A 64 6.64 -16.57 9.06
CA GLU A 64 5.56 -15.92 9.82
C GLU A 64 5.33 -14.49 9.33
N GLU A 65 6.38 -13.67 9.26
CA GLU A 65 6.30 -12.29 8.75
C GLU A 65 5.79 -12.24 7.31
N HIS A 66 6.24 -13.16 6.47
CA HIS A 66 5.77 -13.27 5.10
C HIS A 66 4.27 -13.61 5.04
N SER A 67 3.82 -14.55 5.86
CA SER A 67 2.40 -14.91 5.96
C SER A 67 1.55 -13.74 6.46
N ASP A 68 2.04 -12.98 7.45
CA ASP A 68 1.35 -11.81 7.98
C ASP A 68 1.26 -10.69 6.94
N LEU A 69 2.36 -10.38 6.24
CA LEU A 69 2.37 -9.41 5.14
C LEU A 69 1.35 -9.78 4.06
N MET A 70 1.33 -11.05 3.63
CA MET A 70 0.37 -11.55 2.64
C MET A 70 -1.06 -11.44 3.13
N ARG A 71 -1.33 -11.75 4.40
CA ARG A 71 -2.68 -11.64 4.98
C ARG A 71 -3.14 -10.19 5.03
N GLU A 72 -2.30 -9.28 5.52
CA GLU A 72 -2.65 -7.87 5.62
C GLU A 72 -2.85 -7.23 4.24
N MET A 73 -2.01 -7.59 3.26
CA MET A 73 -2.18 -7.16 1.88
C MET A 73 -3.46 -7.73 1.26
N ALA A 74 -3.85 -8.96 1.60
CA ALA A 74 -5.11 -9.55 1.12
C ALA A 74 -6.31 -8.78 1.68
N LEU A 75 -6.27 -8.46 2.98
CA LEU A 75 -7.27 -7.63 3.64
C LEU A 75 -7.36 -6.23 3.02
N LEU A 76 -6.22 -5.58 2.77
CA LEU A 76 -6.17 -4.27 2.12
C LEU A 76 -6.71 -4.32 0.67
N LEU A 77 -6.58 -5.45 -0.02
CA LEU A 77 -7.15 -5.67 -1.36
C LEU A 77 -8.60 -6.16 -1.35
N GLY A 78 -9.18 -6.47 -0.19
CA GLY A 78 -10.50 -7.11 -0.10
C GLY A 78 -10.52 -8.56 -0.63
N GLU A 79 -9.36 -9.20 -0.75
CA GLU A 79 -9.20 -10.56 -1.25
C GLU A 79 -9.33 -11.57 -0.08
N LYS A 80 -10.08 -12.66 -0.29
CA LYS A 80 -10.43 -13.60 0.79
C LYS A 80 -9.38 -14.67 1.11
N PHE A 81 -8.46 -14.99 0.20
CA PHE A 81 -7.73 -16.25 0.29
C PHE A 81 -6.23 -16.16 0.02
N TYR A 82 -5.84 -15.54 -1.09
CA TYR A 82 -4.44 -15.55 -1.49
C TYR A 82 -4.15 -14.47 -2.51
N ILE A 83 -3.01 -13.81 -2.34
CA ILE A 83 -2.42 -12.90 -3.31
C ILE A 83 -1.03 -13.39 -3.67
N ARG A 84 -0.72 -13.26 -4.97
CA ARG A 84 0.62 -13.58 -5.48
C ARG A 84 1.60 -12.53 -4.98
N GLU A 85 2.83 -12.95 -4.69
CA GLU A 85 3.91 -12.04 -4.29
C GLU A 85 4.12 -10.92 -5.30
N ALA A 86 4.03 -11.23 -6.60
CA ALA A 86 4.10 -10.23 -7.66
C ALA A 86 3.05 -9.12 -7.52
N THR A 87 1.87 -9.43 -6.98
CA THR A 87 0.84 -8.43 -6.65
C THR A 87 1.28 -7.56 -5.48
N VAL A 88 1.85 -8.14 -4.43
CA VAL A 88 2.37 -7.39 -3.27
C VAL A 88 3.48 -6.44 -3.69
N VAL A 89 4.46 -6.94 -4.46
CA VAL A 89 5.55 -6.12 -5.01
C VAL A 89 4.99 -4.96 -5.83
N LYS A 90 4.04 -5.25 -6.74
CA LYS A 90 3.41 -4.23 -7.59
C LYS A 90 2.75 -3.13 -6.77
N VAL A 91 2.00 -3.51 -5.74
CA VAL A 91 1.31 -2.55 -4.86
C VAL A 91 2.29 -1.69 -4.09
N LEU A 92 3.24 -2.32 -3.38
CA LEU A 92 4.20 -1.60 -2.56
C LEU A 92 5.02 -0.65 -3.44
N SER A 93 5.41 -1.09 -4.63
CA SER A 93 6.17 -0.25 -5.56
C SER A 93 5.38 0.95 -6.05
N ARG A 94 4.05 0.85 -6.19
CA ARG A 94 3.20 2.01 -6.54
C ARG A 94 3.09 3.00 -5.39
N ILE A 95 2.83 2.52 -4.18
CA ILE A 95 2.66 3.36 -3.00
C ILE A 95 3.96 4.10 -2.67
N LEU A 96 5.11 3.45 -2.91
CA LEU A 96 6.44 3.98 -2.61
C LEU A 96 7.13 4.63 -3.82
N ALA A 97 6.47 4.71 -4.99
CA ALA A 97 7.06 5.25 -6.22
C ALA A 97 7.45 6.73 -6.08
N ASP A 98 6.65 7.50 -5.34
CA ASP A 98 6.82 8.94 -5.18
C ASP A 98 7.78 9.31 -4.04
N GLY A 99 8.35 8.32 -3.35
CA GLY A 99 9.33 8.50 -2.28
C GLY A 99 8.94 7.85 -0.96
N ASP A 100 9.66 8.21 0.11
CA ASP A 100 9.39 7.71 1.44
C ASP A 100 8.11 8.32 2.01
N VAL A 101 7.06 7.49 2.09
CA VAL A 101 5.74 7.89 2.61
C VAL A 101 5.79 8.43 4.04
N ARG A 102 6.84 8.12 4.83
CA ARG A 102 7.02 8.63 6.18
C ARG A 102 7.33 10.12 6.21
N GLU A 103 7.95 10.67 5.17
CA GLU A 103 8.26 12.10 5.04
C GLU A 103 6.99 12.94 4.76
N ASN A 104 5.93 12.31 4.25
CA ASN A 104 4.65 12.94 3.94
C ASN A 104 3.56 12.71 5.00
N LYS A 105 3.96 12.42 6.25
CA LYS A 105 3.06 12.08 7.37
C LYS A 105 1.91 13.07 7.59
N GLY A 106 2.14 14.37 7.35
CA GLY A 106 1.09 15.40 7.50
C GLY A 106 -0.07 15.24 6.52
N MET A 107 0.23 14.95 5.25
CA MET A 107 -0.76 14.67 4.21
C MET A 107 -1.56 13.39 4.49
N LEU A 108 -0.90 12.39 5.07
CA LEU A 108 -1.53 11.13 5.49
C LEU A 108 -2.48 11.31 6.66
N ILE A 109 -2.09 12.07 7.68
CA ILE A 109 -2.96 12.43 8.81
C ILE A 109 -4.20 13.19 8.30
N LEU A 110 -4.01 14.15 7.39
CA LEU A 110 -5.11 14.91 6.81
C LEU A 110 -6.08 14.02 6.02
N SER A 111 -5.53 13.08 5.22
CA SER A 111 -6.33 12.11 4.44
C SER A 111 -7.12 11.18 5.35
N LEU A 112 -6.51 10.71 6.44
CA LEU A 112 -7.16 9.94 7.50
C LEU A 112 -8.32 10.68 8.16
N MET A 113 -8.06 11.90 8.61
CA MET A 113 -9.08 12.74 9.25
C MET A 113 -10.26 12.97 8.30
N THR A 114 -9.98 13.21 7.03
CA THR A 114 -11.01 13.40 6.00
C THR A 114 -11.84 12.13 5.78
N GLN A 115 -11.22 10.95 5.74
CA GLN A 115 -11.96 9.68 5.61
C GLN A 115 -12.82 9.37 6.84
N VAL A 116 -12.30 9.63 8.05
CA VAL A 116 -13.05 9.44 9.30
C VAL A 116 -14.26 10.38 9.31
N ASN A 117 -14.06 11.66 8.99
CA ASN A 117 -15.15 12.63 8.92
C ASN A 117 -16.24 12.21 7.92
N LYS A 118 -15.87 11.80 6.70
CA LYS A 118 -16.83 11.30 5.71
C LYS A 118 -17.61 10.07 6.18
N ARG A 119 -16.97 9.16 6.92
CA ARG A 119 -17.65 7.99 7.50
C ARG A 119 -18.60 8.38 8.62
N MET A 120 -18.25 9.38 9.42
CA MET A 120 -19.12 9.93 10.46
C MET A 120 -20.34 10.63 9.87
N GLU A 121 -20.15 11.47 8.85
CA GLU A 121 -21.25 12.12 8.11
C GLU A 121 -22.23 11.09 7.52
N LEU A 122 -21.72 10.03 6.91
CA LEU A 122 -22.54 8.95 6.37
C LEU A 122 -23.34 8.24 7.48
N LEU A 123 -22.70 7.97 8.62
CA LEU A 123 -23.34 7.33 9.77
C LEU A 123 -24.46 8.22 10.35
N GLU A 124 -24.24 9.52 10.44
CA GLU A 124 -25.25 10.49 10.90
C GLU A 124 -26.46 10.53 9.96
N ALA A 125 -26.23 10.57 8.65
CA ALA A 125 -27.30 10.53 7.66
C ALA A 125 -28.15 9.25 7.78
N LEU A 126 -27.53 8.09 8.00
CA LEU A 126 -28.22 6.81 8.19
C LEU A 126 -28.99 6.71 9.51
N ARG A 127 -28.60 7.47 10.54
CA ARG A 127 -29.35 7.53 11.82
C ARG A 127 -30.53 8.48 11.77
N ALA A 128 -30.51 9.45 10.84
CA ALA A 128 -31.57 10.42 10.65
C ALA A 128 -32.69 9.93 9.71
N SER A 129 -32.46 8.84 8.97
CA SER A 129 -33.42 8.12 8.14
C SER A 129 -34.13 7.01 8.91
#